data_AF-A0A1V4S7I0-F1
#
_entry.id   AF-A0A1V4S7I0-F1
#
_cell.length_a   1.000
_cell.length_b   1.000
_cell.length_c   1.000
_cell.angle_alpha   90.00
_cell.angle_beta   90.00
_cell.angle_gamma   90.00
#
_symmetry.space_group_name_H-M   'P 1'
#
loop_
_entity.id
_entity.type
_entity.pdbx_description
1 polymer ?
#
loop_
_entity_poly.entity_id
_entity_poly.type
_entity_poly.pdbx_seq_one_letter_code
_entity_poly.pdbx_strand_id
1 'polypeptide(L)' 'MNKDKEKTTIAATLKYDGKRDPAPRVTARGRGAIAEKIIELAKEHKVPIKEDPALAQILSRLDIDEQIPPELNSTKV' A
#
# COMPACT_ATOMS: atom_id res chain seq x y z
N MET A 1 9.54 19.60 -25.52
CA MET A 1 8.43 19.67 -24.56
C MET A 1 8.38 18.32 -23.85
N ASN A 2 9.15 18.13 -22.76
CA ASN A 2 9.15 16.86 -22.01
C ASN A 2 8.52 17.15 -20.65
N LYS A 3 7.20 17.00 -20.57
CA LYS A 3 6.40 17.36 -19.40
C LYS A 3 6.03 16.15 -18.53
N ASP A 4 6.81 15.08 -18.65
CA ASP A 4 6.55 13.78 -18.01
C ASP A 4 7.68 13.45 -17.03
N LYS A 5 7.94 14.35 -16.07
CA LYS A 5 8.46 13.91 -14.78
C LYS A 5 7.27 13.33 -14.02
N GLU A 6 6.76 12.21 -14.53
CA GLU A 6 5.62 11.48 -14.01
C GLU A 6 5.81 11.26 -12.51
N LYS A 7 4.90 11.78 -11.71
CA LYS A 7 4.75 11.33 -10.33
C LYS A 7 4.46 9.84 -10.41
N THR A 8 5.48 9.01 -10.23
CA THR A 8 5.30 7.56 -10.24
C THR A 8 4.36 7.21 -9.10
N THR A 9 3.11 6.89 -9.43
CA THR A 9 2.10 6.47 -8.44
C THR A 9 2.61 5.23 -7.75
N ILE A 10 2.53 5.19 -6.42
CA ILE A 10 2.93 4.04 -5.61
C ILE A 10 1.69 3.59 -4.85
N ALA A 11 1.41 2.30 -4.91
CA ALA A 11 0.35 1.69 -4.14
C ALA A 11 0.86 0.43 -3.47
N ALA A 12 0.39 0.21 -2.24
CA ALA A 12 0.60 -1.02 -1.50
C ALA A 12 -0.73 -1.41 -0.83
N THR A 13 -0.98 -2.71 -0.76
CA THR A 13 -2.18 -3.27 -0.15
C THR A 13 -1.81 -4.00 1.13
N LEU A 14 -2.58 -3.77 2.18
CA LEU A 14 -2.42 -4.40 3.47
C LEU A 14 -3.58 -5.35 3.73
N LYS A 15 -3.29 -6.52 4.29
CA LYS A 15 -4.28 -7.46 4.81
C LYS A 15 -3.98 -7.75 6.26
N TYR A 16 -5.00 -7.73 7.09
CA TYR A 16 -4.90 -8.06 8.50
C TYR A 16 -5.95 -9.09 8.86
N ASP A 17 -5.52 -10.24 9.35
CA ASP A 17 -6.39 -11.23 9.98
C ASP A 17 -6.13 -11.23 11.49
N GLY A 18 -6.90 -10.45 12.25
CA GLY A 18 -6.69 -10.31 13.70
C GLY A 18 -6.86 -11.58 14.52
N LYS A 19 -7.26 -12.71 13.92
CA LYS A 19 -7.29 -14.02 14.58
C LYS A 19 -6.03 -14.85 14.34
N ARG A 20 -5.29 -14.56 13.28
CA ARG A 20 -4.14 -15.36 12.82
C ARG A 20 -2.83 -14.58 12.85
N ASP A 21 -2.91 -13.27 12.68
CA ASP A 21 -1.76 -12.43 12.38
C ASP A 21 -1.53 -11.40 13.48
N PRO A 22 -0.31 -11.33 14.03
CA PRO A 22 0.02 -10.33 15.05
C PRO A 22 0.13 -8.92 14.46
N ALA A 23 0.27 -8.79 13.14
CA ALA A 23 0.35 -7.53 12.42
C ALA A 23 -0.21 -7.65 10.98
N PRO A 24 -0.68 -6.54 10.37
CA PRO A 24 -1.02 -6.51 8.95
C PRO A 24 0.18 -6.91 8.07
N ARG A 25 -0.10 -7.53 6.94
CA ARG A 25 0.90 -7.94 5.94
C ARG A 25 0.66 -7.27 4.60
N VAL A 26 1.73 -7.02 3.86
CA VAL A 26 1.66 -6.51 2.49
C VAL A 26 1.27 -7.66 1.56
N THR A 27 0.10 -7.56 0.93
CA THR A 27 -0.36 -8.59 -0.03
C THR A 27 -0.08 -8.23 -1.47
N ALA A 28 0.04 -6.94 -1.78
CA ALA A 28 0.36 -6.46 -3.11
C ALA A 28 1.10 -5.12 -3.02
N ARG A 29 1.98 -4.86 -3.99
CA ARG A 29 2.66 -3.57 -4.16
C ARG A 29 2.90 -3.29 -5.64
N GLY A 30 2.88 -2.02 -6.01
CA GLY A 30 3.02 -1.62 -7.40
C GLY A 30 3.50 -0.18 -7.55
N ARG A 31 4.02 0.12 -8.75
CA ARG A 31 4.41 1.47 -9.17
C ARG A 31 3.87 1.78 -10.56
N GLY A 32 3.62 3.05 -10.85
CA GLY A 32 3.06 3.50 -12.12
C GLY A 32 1.76 2.78 -12.46
N ALA A 33 1.67 2.22 -13.67
CA ALA A 33 0.49 1.50 -14.15
C ALA A 33 0.03 0.33 -13.24
N ILE A 34 0.97 -0.34 -12.55
CA ILE A 34 0.61 -1.40 -11.60
C ILE A 34 -0.07 -0.82 -10.35
N ALA A 35 0.42 0.33 -9.86
CA ALA A 35 -0.21 1.00 -8.73
C ALA A 35 -1.62 1.48 -9.08
N GLU A 36 -1.83 2.00 -10.29
CA GLU A 36 -3.13 2.42 -10.79
C GLU A 36 -4.12 1.24 -10.83
N LYS A 37 -3.69 0.08 -11.36
CA LYS A 37 -4.51 -1.14 -11.33
C LYS A 37 -4.87 -1.60 -9.92
N ILE A 38 -3.94 -1.51 -8.97
CA ILE A 38 -4.21 -1.85 -7.56
C ILE A 38 -5.29 -0.93 -6.99
N ILE A 39 -5.20 0.38 -7.26
CA ILE A 39 -6.19 1.37 -6.81
C ILE A 39 -7.56 1.11 -7.46
N GLU A 40 -7.59 0.77 -8.74
CA GLU A 40 -8.82 0.45 -9.48
C GLU A 40 -9.51 -0.79 -8.89
N LEU A 41 -8.76 -1.88 -8.69
CA LEU A 41 -9.27 -3.08 -8.04
C LEU A 41 -9.73 -2.82 -6.60
N ALA A 42 -9.00 -2.01 -5.84
CA ALA A 42 -9.41 -1.62 -4.49
C ALA A 42 -10.76 -0.88 -4.50
N LYS A 43 -11.00 0.01 -5.47
CA LYS A 43 -12.30 0.67 -5.66
C LYS A 43 -13.40 -0.32 -6.03
N GLU A 44 -13.14 -1.21 -6.97
CA GLU A 44 -14.09 -2.25 -7.42
C GLU A 44 -14.52 -3.16 -6.26
N HIS A 45 -13.56 -3.61 -5.46
CA HIS A 45 -13.80 -4.48 -4.31
C HIS A 45 -14.19 -3.73 -3.03
N LYS A 46 -14.42 -2.41 -3.09
CA LYS A 46 -14.76 -1.54 -1.95
C LYS A 46 -13.76 -1.64 -0.78
N VAL A 47 -12.48 -1.86 -1.11
CA VAL A 47 -11.38 -1.82 -0.14
C VAL A 47 -11.12 -0.36 0.22
N PRO A 48 -10.98 0.00 1.51
CA PRO A 48 -10.66 1.36 1.92
C PRO A 48 -9.30 1.80 1.36
N ILE A 49 -9.28 2.97 0.71
CA ILE A 49 -8.06 3.57 0.15
C ILE A 49 -7.68 4.77 1.00
N LYS A 50 -6.46 4.75 1.53
CA LYS A 50 -5.87 5.88 2.26
C LYS A 50 -4.73 6.44 1.43
N GLU A 51 -4.83 7.70 1.05
CA GLU A 51 -3.75 8.41 0.37
C GLU A 51 -2.74 8.92 1.41
N ASP A 52 -1.63 8.21 1.52
CA ASP A 52 -0.51 8.57 2.38
C ASP A 52 0.80 8.33 1.62
N PRO A 53 1.39 9.36 0.99
CA PRO A 53 2.55 9.19 0.13
C PRO A 53 3.80 8.76 0.90
N ALA A 54 3.94 9.15 2.18
CA ALA A 54 5.05 8.73 3.01
C ALA A 54 4.93 7.24 3.35
N LEU A 55 3.75 6.82 3.82
CA LEU A 55 3.47 5.43 4.14
C LEU A 55 3.56 4.54 2.88
N ALA A 56 2.96 4.96 1.76
CA ALA A 56 3.02 4.22 0.51
C ALA A 56 4.47 3.99 0.05
N GLN A 57 5.34 4.99 0.23
CA GLN A 57 6.75 4.87 -0.13
C GLN A 57 7.51 3.89 0.78
N ILE A 58 7.18 3.85 2.06
CA ILE A 58 7.74 2.88 3.02
C ILE A 58 7.24 1.47 2.70
N LEU A 59 5.92 1.29 2.55
CA LEU A 59 5.31 0.00 2.25
C LEU A 59 5.75 -0.55 0.90
N SER A 60 6.04 0.32 -0.08
CA SER A 60 6.61 -0.13 -1.37
C SER A 60 8.00 -0.73 -1.25
N ARG A 61 8.72 -0.53 -0.14
CA ARG A 61 10.04 -1.13 0.11
C ARG A 61 9.94 -2.50 0.78
N LEU A 62 8.82 -2.82 1.43
CA LEU A 62 8.57 -4.11 2.08
C LEU A 62 8.23 -5.18 1.04
N ASP A 63 8.68 -6.41 1.25
CA ASP A 63 8.37 -7.53 0.37
C ASP A 63 6.93 -8.03 0.54
N ILE A 64 6.45 -8.77 -0.46
CA ILE A 64 5.13 -9.39 -0.41
C ILE A 64 5.13 -10.46 0.68
N ASP A 65 4.02 -10.56 1.41
CA ASP A 65 3.83 -11.38 2.61
C ASP A 65 4.69 -10.96 3.82
N GLU A 66 5.41 -9.85 3.72
CA GLU A 66 6.12 -9.27 4.86
C GLU A 66 5.15 -8.55 5.81
N GLN A 67 5.39 -8.72 7.11
CA GLN A 67 4.65 -8.01 8.16
C GLN A 67 5.09 -6.57 8.22
N ILE A 68 4.12 -5.66 8.35
CA ILE A 68 4.48 -4.25 8.53
C ILE A 68 5.19 -4.07 9.88
N PRO A 69 6.28 -3.30 9.93
CA PRO A 69 6.93 -3.00 11.19
C PRO A 69 5.95 -2.27 12.13
N PRO A 70 6.01 -2.53 13.44
CA PRO A 70 5.08 -1.98 14.43
C PRO A 70 5.11 -0.45 14.48
N GLU A 71 6.19 0.18 14.00
CA GLU A 71 6.35 1.63 13.91
C GLU A 71 5.38 2.28 12.89
N LEU A 72 4.88 1.51 11.92
CA LEU A 72 3.94 1.98 10.88
C LEU A 72 2.47 1.77 11.25
N ASN A 73 2.19 1.12 12.38
CA ASN A 73 0.83 0.93 12.90
C ASN A 73 0.31 2.23 13.53
N SER A 74 0.45 3.35 12.79
CA SER A 74 0.44 4.70 13.31
C SER A 74 -0.78 4.96 14.19
N THR A 75 -0.44 5.27 15.44
CA THR A 75 -1.18 6.17 16.32
C THR A 75 -2.44 5.58 16.94
N LYS A 76 -2.21 5.02 18.14
CA LYS A 76 -3.12 4.95 19.29
C LYS A 76 -4.32 5.92 19.18
N VAL A 77 -5.51 5.32 19.05
CA VAL A 77 -6.79 5.98 19.36
C VAL A 77 -6.86 6.37 20.83
#